data_AF-A0A535YFA9-F1
#
_entry.id   AF-A0A535YFA9-F1
#
_cell.length_a   1.000
_cell.length_b   1.000
_cell.length_c   1.000
_cell.angle_alpha   90.00
_cell.angle_beta   90.00
_cell.angle_gamma   90.00
#
_symmetry.space_group_name_H-M   'P 1'
#
loop_
_entity.id
_entity.type
_entity.pdbx_description
1 polymer ?
#
loop_
_entity_poly.entity_id
_entity_poly.type
_entity_poly.pdbx_seq_one_letter_code
_entity_poly.pdbx_strand_id
1 'polypeptide(L)'
;AAFGLLPGINATRPGVSLYGLHTAPHLVGALALRPALEWRSRVRRVADVKRGTGVSYGHEYRMPRDGRIATVPVGYGDGLARSLGESGKLVVGGRALPVAGRICMDQVMVDVTDVPEVREGDEVVIIGAQGGARQSADDLARALGTLNYEIVTSISRRVPRRYHQGGRVVATRTLADGYVRS
;
A
#
# COMPACT_ATOMS: atom_id res chain seq x y z
N ALA A 1 8.51 -22.22 -16.74
CA ALA A 1 7.74 -22.04 -17.98
C ALA A 1 7.19 -23.40 -18.39
N ALA A 2 5.98 -23.48 -18.95
CA ALA A 2 5.33 -24.74 -19.33
C ALA A 2 6.14 -25.62 -20.29
N PHE A 3 7.19 -25.09 -20.91
CA PHE A 3 7.93 -25.74 -21.99
C PHE A 3 9.36 -26.18 -21.62
N GLY A 4 9.75 -26.13 -20.35
CA GLY A 4 11.10 -26.54 -19.92
C GLY A 4 12.23 -25.69 -20.53
N LEU A 5 13.42 -26.28 -20.64
CA LEU A 5 14.53 -25.69 -21.41
C LEU A 5 14.20 -25.81 -22.89
N LEU A 6 14.04 -24.66 -23.55
CA LEU A 6 13.77 -24.58 -24.98
C LEU A 6 15.12 -24.52 -25.73
N PRO A 7 15.50 -25.54 -26.52
CA PRO A 7 16.73 -25.52 -27.31
C PRO A 7 16.75 -24.31 -28.25
N GLY A 8 17.89 -23.62 -28.35
CA GLY A 8 18.06 -22.43 -29.20
C GLY A 8 17.67 -21.09 -28.56
N ILE A 9 17.13 -21.09 -27.33
CA ILE A 9 16.92 -19.84 -26.57
C ILE A 9 18.22 -19.42 -25.88
N ASN A 10 18.74 -18.23 -26.22
CA ASN A 10 19.95 -17.65 -25.63
C ASN A 10 19.70 -16.36 -24.83
N ALA A 11 18.44 -15.93 -24.70
CA ALA A 11 18.06 -14.72 -23.97
C ALA A 11 16.68 -14.85 -23.31
N THR A 12 16.47 -14.13 -22.20
CA THR A 12 15.17 -14.04 -21.51
C THR A 12 14.81 -12.59 -21.22
N ARG A 13 13.53 -12.30 -20.97
CA ARG A 13 13.02 -10.95 -20.64
C ARG A 13 12.33 -10.98 -19.28
N PRO A 14 13.07 -11.11 -18.18
CA PRO A 14 12.48 -11.08 -16.85
C PRO A 14 11.86 -9.70 -16.62
N GLY A 15 10.57 -9.67 -16.31
CA GLY A 15 9.80 -8.44 -16.07
C GLY A 15 9.54 -8.25 -14.58
N VAL A 16 8.33 -8.58 -14.15
CA VAL A 16 7.85 -8.32 -12.79
C VAL A 16 8.70 -9.00 -11.69
N SER A 17 9.33 -10.13 -12.01
CA SER A 17 10.22 -10.84 -11.09
C SER A 17 11.48 -10.05 -10.72
N LEU A 18 11.96 -9.15 -11.60
CA LEU A 18 13.06 -8.23 -11.28
C LEU A 18 12.71 -7.27 -10.15
N TYR A 19 11.41 -6.97 -9.98
CA TYR A 19 10.89 -6.10 -8.91
C TYR A 19 10.49 -6.89 -7.66
N GLY A 20 10.77 -8.19 -7.65
CA GLY A 20 10.50 -9.06 -6.51
C GLY A 20 9.05 -9.51 -6.37
N LEU A 21 8.28 -9.50 -7.47
CA LEU A 21 6.89 -9.94 -7.50
C LEU A 21 6.76 -11.27 -8.26
N HIS A 22 5.94 -12.17 -7.76
CA HIS A 22 5.62 -13.42 -8.45
C HIS A 22 4.56 -13.20 -9.53
N THR A 23 4.67 -13.89 -10.66
CA THR A 23 3.68 -13.77 -11.76
C THR A 23 2.39 -14.56 -11.50
N ALA A 24 2.42 -15.49 -10.54
CA ALA A 24 1.27 -16.30 -10.16
C ALA A 24 1.43 -16.83 -8.72
N PRO A 25 0.33 -17.08 -7.99
CA PRO A 25 0.37 -17.54 -6.60
C PRO A 25 1.13 -18.86 -6.38
N HIS A 26 1.01 -19.82 -7.31
CA HIS A 26 1.67 -21.13 -7.18
C HIS A 26 3.20 -21.07 -7.29
N LEU A 27 3.77 -19.93 -7.73
CA LEU A 27 5.22 -19.72 -7.80
C LEU A 27 5.80 -19.21 -6.48
N VAL A 28 4.95 -18.83 -5.53
CA VAL A 28 5.37 -18.45 -4.18
C VAL A 28 6.02 -19.67 -3.54
N GLY A 29 7.30 -19.55 -3.18
CA GLY A 29 8.12 -20.65 -2.62
C GLY A 29 8.99 -21.39 -3.64
N ALA A 30 8.64 -21.36 -4.93
CA ALA A 30 9.50 -21.93 -5.99
C ALA A 30 10.74 -21.05 -6.26
N LEU A 31 10.60 -19.74 -6.05
CA LEU A 31 11.70 -18.78 -6.14
C LEU A 31 11.57 -17.76 -5.02
N ALA A 32 12.65 -17.58 -4.25
CA ALA A 32 12.74 -16.54 -3.25
C ALA A 32 12.95 -15.18 -3.94
N LEU A 33 11.88 -14.40 -4.02
CA LEU A 33 11.90 -13.03 -4.54
C LEU A 33 11.84 -12.03 -3.41
N ARG A 34 12.61 -10.94 -3.54
CA ARG A 34 12.65 -9.84 -2.57
C ARG A 34 11.94 -8.62 -3.15
N PRO A 35 10.79 -8.19 -2.62
CA PRO A 35 10.09 -7.00 -3.08
C PRO A 35 11.00 -5.77 -3.06
N ALA A 36 11.02 -5.02 -4.16
CA ALA A 36 11.83 -3.80 -4.30
C ALA A 36 11.09 -2.51 -3.87
N LEU A 37 9.77 -2.59 -3.69
CA LEU A 37 8.90 -1.44 -3.42
C LEU A 37 8.35 -1.49 -1.99
N GLU A 38 8.43 -0.36 -1.31
CA GLU A 38 7.58 -0.03 -0.17
C GLU A 38 6.80 1.25 -0.48
N TRP A 39 5.55 1.31 -0.04
CA TRP A 39 4.70 2.48 -0.15
C TRP A 39 4.16 2.83 1.22
N ARG A 40 4.58 4.00 1.71
CA ARG A 40 4.31 4.47 3.06
C ARG A 40 3.75 5.89 3.04
N SER A 41 2.99 6.22 4.08
CA SER A 41 2.48 7.56 4.38
C SER A 41 2.60 7.80 5.89
N ARG A 42 1.98 8.86 6.40
CA ARG A 42 1.92 9.16 7.83
C ARG A 42 0.52 9.60 8.25
N VAL A 43 0.15 9.32 9.48
CA VAL A 43 -1.09 9.84 10.06
C VAL A 43 -1.03 11.37 10.09
N ARG A 44 -1.99 12.01 9.43
CA ARG A 44 -2.09 13.48 9.40
C ARG A 44 -2.88 14.04 10.57
N ARG A 45 -3.90 13.30 11.01
CA ARG A 45 -4.81 13.66 12.10
C ARG A 45 -5.38 12.41 12.75
N VAL A 46 -5.60 12.47 14.06
CA VAL A 46 -6.45 11.49 14.78
C VAL A 46 -7.60 12.22 15.45
N ALA A 47 -8.80 11.67 15.36
CA ALA A 47 -9.99 12.23 16.00
C ALA A 47 -10.76 11.15 16.76
N ASP A 48 -11.25 11.50 17.95
CA ASP A 48 -12.22 10.67 18.68
C ASP A 48 -13.60 10.82 18.04
N VAL A 49 -14.28 9.70 17.84
CA VAL A 49 -15.55 9.63 17.11
C VAL A 49 -16.54 8.78 17.90
N LYS A 50 -17.76 9.30 18.05
CA LYS A 50 -18.83 8.59 18.76
C LYS A 50 -19.45 7.50 17.91
N ARG A 51 -20.01 6.49 18.59
CA ARG A 51 -20.82 5.44 17.95
C ARG A 51 -21.89 6.05 17.04
N GLY A 52 -22.06 5.46 15.85
CA GLY A 52 -23.06 5.84 14.87
C GLY A 52 -22.67 6.99 13.94
N THR A 53 -21.59 7.74 14.24
CA THR A 53 -21.06 8.77 13.34
C THR A 53 -20.62 8.13 12.02
N GLY A 54 -21.09 8.70 10.92
CA GLY A 54 -20.69 8.27 9.58
C GLY A 54 -19.33 8.82 9.17
N VAL A 55 -18.50 8.00 8.54
CA VAL A 55 -17.15 8.37 8.12
C VAL A 55 -17.07 8.42 6.59
N SER A 56 -16.35 9.41 6.06
CA SER A 56 -16.18 9.66 4.62
C SER A 56 -17.48 10.00 3.89
N TYR A 57 -17.38 10.10 2.55
CA TYR A 57 -18.51 10.38 1.67
C TYR A 57 -19.60 9.32 1.77
N GLY A 58 -20.85 9.77 1.75
CA GLY A 58 -22.03 8.90 1.77
C GLY A 58 -22.31 8.25 3.13
N HIS A 59 -21.40 8.36 4.11
CA HIS A 59 -21.56 7.82 5.46
C HIS A 59 -21.94 6.33 5.49
N GLU A 60 -21.42 5.55 4.54
CA GLU A 60 -21.65 4.11 4.42
C GLU A 60 -21.00 3.34 5.57
N TYR A 61 -19.78 3.73 5.93
CA TYR A 61 -19.16 3.28 7.17
C TYR A 61 -19.67 4.14 8.33
N ARG A 62 -20.21 3.50 9.36
CA ARG A 62 -20.61 4.13 10.61
C ARG A 62 -19.86 3.49 11.76
N MET A 63 -19.38 4.32 12.68
CA MET A 63 -18.64 3.85 13.85
C MET A 63 -19.49 2.83 14.64
N PRO A 64 -19.03 1.58 14.80
CA PRO A 64 -19.80 0.55 15.52
C PRO A 64 -19.83 0.81 17.03
N ARG A 65 -18.83 1.55 17.54
CA ARG A 65 -18.63 1.94 18.94
C ARG A 65 -17.91 3.28 19.01
N ASP A 66 -17.87 3.87 20.19
CA ASP A 66 -16.96 4.99 20.46
C ASP A 66 -15.52 4.55 20.17
N GLY A 67 -14.78 5.38 19.43
CA GLY A 67 -13.48 4.99 18.93
C GLY A 67 -12.72 6.13 18.28
N ARG A 68 -11.75 5.80 17.44
CA ARG A 68 -10.79 6.75 16.88
C ARG A 68 -10.57 6.52 15.39
N ILE A 69 -10.54 7.61 14.64
CA ILE A 69 -10.28 7.60 13.20
C ILE A 69 -9.00 8.37 12.92
N ALA A 70 -8.09 7.73 12.18
CA ALA A 70 -6.89 8.36 11.64
C ALA A 70 -7.15 8.79 10.18
N THR A 71 -6.78 10.02 9.83
CA THR A 71 -6.75 10.50 8.45
C THR A 71 -5.34 10.38 7.90
N VAL A 72 -5.18 9.76 6.74
CA VAL A 72 -3.90 9.50 6.08
C VAL A 72 -3.91 10.17 4.70
N PRO A 73 -2.90 10.99 4.33
CA PRO A 73 -2.82 11.69 3.06
C PRO A 73 -2.34 10.73 1.96
N VAL A 74 -3.23 9.83 1.54
CA VAL A 74 -3.09 8.95 0.37
C VAL A 74 -4.49 8.61 -0.12
N GLY A 75 -4.73 8.77 -1.43
CA GLY A 75 -6.03 8.48 -2.01
C GLY A 75 -5.96 7.90 -3.42
N TYR A 76 -7.10 7.85 -4.10
CA TYR A 76 -7.16 7.29 -5.45
C TYR A 76 -6.40 8.12 -6.49
N GLY A 77 -6.19 9.42 -6.24
CA GLY A 77 -5.31 10.27 -7.04
C GLY A 77 -3.83 9.88 -6.95
N ASP A 78 -3.44 9.17 -5.89
CA ASP A 78 -2.10 8.63 -5.68
C ASP A 78 -1.95 7.18 -6.16
N GLY A 79 -3.07 6.55 -6.57
CA GLY A 79 -3.11 5.16 -7.05
C GLY A 79 -3.78 4.17 -6.09
N LEU A 80 -4.24 4.61 -4.91
CA LEU A 80 -4.93 3.75 -3.95
C LEU A 80 -6.39 3.58 -4.37
N ALA A 81 -6.71 2.45 -5.02
CA ALA A 81 -8.00 2.23 -5.65
C ALA A 81 -9.18 2.47 -4.71
N ARG A 82 -10.19 3.21 -5.20
CA ARG A 82 -11.37 3.59 -4.41
C ARG A 82 -12.14 2.39 -3.84
N SER A 83 -12.18 1.28 -4.57
CA SER A 83 -12.83 0.02 -4.17
C SER A 83 -12.20 -0.63 -2.94
N LEU A 84 -10.97 -0.26 -2.56
CA LEU A 84 -10.40 -0.66 -1.27
C LEU A 84 -11.13 -0.03 -0.07
N GLY A 85 -12.04 0.93 -0.26
CA GLY A 85 -12.84 1.50 0.83
C GLY A 85 -13.76 0.50 1.53
N GLU A 86 -14.08 -0.63 0.87
CA GLU A 86 -15.03 -1.62 1.40
C GLU A 86 -14.36 -2.74 2.20
N SER A 87 -13.13 -3.12 1.83
CA SER A 87 -12.43 -4.30 2.36
C SER A 87 -10.93 -4.09 2.59
N GLY A 88 -10.42 -2.92 2.18
CA GLY A 88 -9.00 -2.59 2.27
C GLY A 88 -8.55 -2.38 3.71
N LYS A 89 -7.28 -2.67 3.92
CA LYS A 89 -6.60 -2.45 5.19
C LYS A 89 -5.34 -1.64 4.94
N LEU A 90 -4.86 -0.96 5.98
CA LEU A 90 -3.55 -0.33 6.02
C LEU A 90 -2.86 -0.76 7.31
N VAL A 91 -1.53 -0.83 7.30
CA VAL A 91 -0.78 -1.21 8.52
C VAL A 91 -0.37 0.05 9.27
N VAL A 92 -0.80 0.16 10.53
CA VAL A 92 -0.50 1.27 11.45
C VAL A 92 -0.23 0.70 12.84
N GLY A 93 0.81 1.17 13.52
CA GLY A 93 1.18 0.65 14.84
C GLY A 93 1.48 -0.85 14.84
N GLY A 94 1.98 -1.39 13.72
CA GLY A 94 2.27 -2.82 13.56
C GLY A 94 1.04 -3.72 13.43
N ARG A 95 -0.14 -3.16 13.13
CA ARG A 95 -1.39 -3.91 12.95
C ARG A 95 -2.07 -3.54 11.64
N ALA A 96 -2.67 -4.51 10.97
CA ALA A 96 -3.49 -4.27 9.77
C ALA A 96 -4.90 -3.84 10.18
N LEU A 97 -5.20 -2.56 9.94
CA LEU A 97 -6.42 -1.89 10.38
C LEU A 97 -7.33 -1.56 9.18
N PRO A 98 -8.66 -1.65 9.34
CA PRO A 98 -9.58 -1.46 8.23
C PRO A 98 -9.67 0.01 7.80
N VAL A 99 -9.82 0.20 6.50
CA VAL A 99 -10.25 1.48 5.94
C VAL A 99 -11.69 1.78 6.41
N ALA A 100 -11.91 3.00 6.88
CA ALA A 100 -13.20 3.46 7.40
C ALA A 100 -13.92 4.31 6.35
N GLY A 101 -14.70 3.65 5.50
CA GLY A 101 -15.51 4.28 4.46
C GLY A 101 -14.76 4.52 3.16
N ARG A 102 -15.32 5.36 2.29
CA ARG A 102 -14.78 5.57 0.95
C ARG A 102 -13.39 6.23 0.98
N ILE A 103 -12.51 5.80 0.08
CA ILE A 103 -11.24 6.47 -0.19
C ILE A 103 -11.51 7.73 -1.03
N CYS A 104 -10.99 8.86 -0.58
CA CYS A 104 -11.08 10.15 -1.26
C CYS A 104 -9.94 10.30 -2.29
N MET A 105 -9.92 11.42 -3.02
CA MET A 105 -8.89 11.67 -4.03
C MET A 105 -7.48 11.67 -3.42
N ASP A 106 -7.34 12.30 -2.24
CA ASP A 106 -6.04 12.61 -1.64
C ASP A 106 -5.88 12.05 -0.22
N GLN A 107 -6.91 11.38 0.30
CA GLN A 107 -6.91 10.88 1.67
C GLN A 107 -7.78 9.64 1.88
N VAL A 108 -7.45 8.91 2.93
CA VAL A 108 -8.18 7.75 3.42
C VAL A 108 -8.30 7.83 4.94
N MET A 109 -9.43 7.33 5.45
CA MET A 109 -9.66 7.20 6.89
C MET A 109 -9.42 5.75 7.29
N VAL A 110 -8.80 5.55 8.45
CA VAL A 110 -8.52 4.23 9.02
C VAL A 110 -9.13 4.19 10.42
N ASP A 111 -9.88 3.13 10.73
CA ASP A 111 -10.33 2.87 12.09
C ASP A 111 -9.16 2.37 12.93
N VAL A 112 -8.69 3.23 13.83
CA VAL A 112 -7.55 2.95 14.72
C VAL A 112 -7.99 2.70 16.16
N THR A 113 -9.27 2.37 16.36
CA THR A 113 -9.85 2.18 17.69
C THR A 113 -9.13 1.08 18.49
N ASP A 114 -8.66 0.02 17.82
CA ASP A 114 -7.95 -1.11 18.45
C ASP A 114 -6.44 -0.86 18.67
N VAL A 115 -5.97 0.35 18.39
CA VAL A 115 -4.57 0.78 18.54
C VAL A 115 -4.55 2.22 19.12
N PRO A 116 -4.93 2.39 20.40
CA PRO A 116 -5.09 3.71 21.02
C PRO A 116 -3.78 4.53 21.13
N GLU A 117 -2.62 3.90 20.95
CA GLU A 117 -1.32 4.56 20.91
C GLU A 117 -1.06 5.34 19.61
N VAL A 118 -1.89 5.16 18.56
CA VAL A 118 -1.72 5.87 17.28
C VAL A 118 -1.87 7.38 17.47
N ARG A 119 -0.90 8.10 16.91
CA ARG A 119 -0.74 9.56 16.96
C ARG A 119 -0.48 10.15 15.58
N GLU A 120 -0.65 11.47 15.49
CA GLU A 120 -0.21 12.22 14.31
C GLU A 120 1.29 12.04 14.07
N GLY A 121 1.68 11.87 12.81
CA GLY A 121 3.06 11.62 12.39
C GLY A 121 3.45 10.14 12.34
N ASP A 122 2.68 9.25 12.97
CA ASP A 122 2.95 7.81 12.94
C ASP A 122 2.94 7.27 11.52
N GLU A 123 3.84 6.33 11.26
CA GLU A 123 3.99 5.73 9.95
C GLU A 123 2.80 4.82 9.61
N VAL A 124 2.30 4.97 8.39
CA VAL A 124 1.27 4.13 7.79
C VAL A 124 1.88 3.38 6.61
N VAL A 125 1.72 2.06 6.59
CA VAL A 125 2.21 1.21 5.51
C VAL A 125 1.06 0.79 4.62
N ILE A 126 1.13 1.18 3.34
CA ILE A 126 0.23 0.75 2.28
C ILE A 126 0.75 -0.54 1.65
N ILE A 127 2.05 -0.58 1.32
CA ILE A 127 2.78 -1.77 0.88
C ILE A 127 4.11 -1.82 1.64
N GLY A 128 4.40 -2.94 2.31
CA GLY A 128 5.62 -3.13 3.10
C GLY A 128 5.34 -3.89 4.39
N ALA A 129 6.19 -3.68 5.40
CA ALA A 129 6.02 -4.26 6.73
C ALA A 129 6.31 -3.27 7.85
N GLN A 130 5.66 -3.47 8.99
CA GLN A 130 5.83 -2.71 10.23
C GLN A 130 5.42 -3.59 11.42
N GLY A 131 6.24 -3.64 12.48
CA GLY A 131 5.86 -4.30 13.75
C GLY A 131 5.43 -5.77 13.63
N GLY A 132 5.94 -6.51 12.65
CA GLY A 132 5.56 -7.91 12.38
C GLY A 132 4.34 -8.07 11.46
N ALA A 133 3.52 -7.03 11.28
CA ALA A 133 2.49 -7.01 10.25
C ALA A 133 3.09 -6.67 8.87
N ARG A 134 2.49 -7.24 7.83
CA ARG A 134 2.88 -7.03 6.43
C ARG A 134 1.65 -6.82 5.57
N GLN A 135 1.78 -5.95 4.58
CA GLN A 135 0.84 -5.83 3.48
C GLN A 135 1.61 -5.78 2.16
N SER A 136 1.33 -6.71 1.27
CA SER A 136 2.00 -6.84 -0.03
C SER A 136 1.14 -6.29 -1.17
N ALA A 137 1.74 -6.10 -2.34
CA ALA A 137 1.00 -5.79 -3.56
C ALA A 137 0.00 -6.92 -3.91
N ASP A 138 0.32 -8.18 -3.63
CA ASP A 138 -0.60 -9.31 -3.81
C ASP A 138 -1.82 -9.25 -2.89
N ASP A 139 -1.66 -8.73 -1.66
CA ASP A 139 -2.79 -8.58 -0.72
C ASP A 139 -3.78 -7.52 -1.23
N LEU A 140 -3.28 -6.38 -1.71
CA LEU A 140 -4.11 -5.35 -2.34
C LEU A 140 -4.74 -5.86 -3.64
N ALA A 141 -3.98 -6.61 -4.44
CA ALA A 141 -4.47 -7.21 -5.68
C ALA A 141 -5.62 -8.19 -5.42
N ARG A 142 -5.49 -9.03 -4.39
CA ARG A 142 -6.54 -9.97 -3.97
C ARG A 142 -7.81 -9.25 -3.52
N ALA A 143 -7.67 -8.19 -2.72
CA ALA A 143 -8.81 -7.37 -2.28
C ALA A 143 -9.55 -6.71 -3.46
N LEU A 144 -8.84 -6.45 -4.56
CA LEU A 144 -9.36 -5.81 -5.76
C LEU A 144 -9.76 -6.80 -6.87
N GLY A 145 -9.49 -8.09 -6.71
CA GLY A 145 -9.70 -9.08 -7.78
C GLY A 145 -8.80 -8.86 -8.99
N THR A 146 -7.58 -8.34 -8.80
CA THR A 146 -6.60 -8.06 -9.85
C THR A 146 -5.23 -8.68 -9.56
N LEU A 147 -4.18 -8.21 -10.25
CA LEU A 147 -2.81 -8.71 -10.27
C LEU A 147 -1.86 -7.70 -9.63
N ASN A 148 -0.80 -8.20 -8.99
CA ASN A 148 0.16 -7.36 -8.27
C ASN A 148 0.84 -6.29 -9.14
N TYR A 149 1.03 -6.55 -10.43
CA TYR A 149 1.61 -5.59 -11.35
C TYR A 149 0.67 -4.43 -11.65
N GLU A 150 -0.65 -4.62 -11.65
CA GLU A 150 -1.61 -3.51 -11.76
C GLU A 150 -1.54 -2.60 -10.53
N ILE A 151 -1.34 -3.17 -9.34
CA ILE A 151 -1.18 -2.41 -8.09
C ILE A 151 0.07 -1.51 -8.12
N VAL A 152 1.23 -2.05 -8.48
CA VAL A 152 2.47 -1.24 -8.44
C VAL A 152 2.54 -0.23 -9.58
N THR A 153 1.86 -0.49 -10.70
CA THR A 153 1.78 0.44 -11.83
C THR A 153 0.71 1.51 -11.67
N SER A 154 -0.29 1.28 -10.80
CA SER A 154 -1.32 2.30 -10.50
C SER A 154 -0.79 3.47 -9.67
N ILE A 155 0.34 3.29 -8.95
CA ILE A 155 0.91 4.34 -8.09
C ILE A 155 1.26 5.55 -8.96
N SER A 156 0.54 6.64 -8.76
CA SER A 156 0.57 7.78 -9.68
C SER A 156 1.84 8.60 -9.52
N ARG A 157 2.17 9.43 -10.52
CA ARG A 157 3.35 10.32 -10.49
C ARG A 157 3.36 11.33 -9.33
N ARG A 158 2.23 11.54 -8.65
CA ARG A 158 2.13 12.42 -7.47
C ARG A 158 2.93 11.90 -6.28
N VAL A 159 3.08 10.57 -6.16
CA VAL A 159 3.81 9.94 -5.07
C VAL A 159 5.32 10.10 -5.28
N PRO A 160 6.08 10.73 -4.36
CA PRO A 160 7.53 10.78 -4.46
C PRO A 160 8.16 9.39 -4.43
N ARG A 161 9.20 9.15 -5.24
CA ARG A 161 9.99 7.90 -5.22
C ARG A 161 11.33 8.18 -4.60
N ARG A 162 11.68 7.43 -3.55
CA ARG A 162 13.01 7.45 -2.94
C ARG A 162 13.71 6.15 -3.31
N TYR A 163 14.88 6.25 -3.94
CA TYR A 163 15.67 5.11 -4.38
C TYR A 163 16.71 4.79 -3.32
N HIS A 164 16.81 3.52 -2.95
CA HIS A 164 17.73 3.06 -1.92
C HIS A 164 18.82 2.17 -2.51
N GLN A 165 20.07 2.38 -2.08
CA GLN A 165 21.21 1.51 -2.36
C GLN A 165 22.03 1.35 -1.08
N GLY A 166 22.35 0.11 -0.69
CA GLY A 166 23.06 -0.15 0.58
C GLY A 166 22.33 0.40 1.82
N GLY A 167 21.00 0.44 1.80
CA GLY A 167 20.17 0.98 2.89
C GLY A 167 20.08 2.52 2.93
N ARG A 168 20.81 3.24 2.08
CA ARG A 168 20.82 4.70 2.03
C ARG A 168 19.99 5.20 0.87
N VAL A 169 19.33 6.35 1.04
CA VAL A 169 18.71 7.05 -0.09
C VAL A 169 19.81 7.58 -0.99
N VAL A 170 19.73 7.28 -2.29
CA VAL A 170 20.69 7.74 -3.32
C VAL A 170 20.05 8.69 -4.33
N ALA A 171 18.72 8.71 -4.39
CA ALA A 171 17.98 9.67 -5.19
C ALA A 171 16.53 9.80 -4.73
N THR A 172 15.94 10.97 -5.00
CA THR A 172 14.52 11.22 -4.83
C THR A 172 13.95 11.80 -6.12
N ARG A 173 12.81 11.26 -6.56
CA ARG A 173 12.05 11.77 -7.69
C ARG A 173 10.69 12.27 -7.23
N THR A 174 10.41 13.55 -7.46
CA THR A 174 9.12 14.19 -7.16
C THR A 174 8.40 14.55 -8.46
N LEU A 175 7.17 15.05 -8.35
CA LEU A 175 6.43 15.59 -9.49
C LEU A 175 7.06 16.89 -10.02
N ALA A 176 7.64 17.70 -9.13
CA ALA A 176 8.18 19.02 -9.45
C ALA A 176 9.60 18.97 -10.04
N ASP A 177 10.47 18.07 -9.58
CA ASP A 177 11.93 18.24 -9.76
C ASP A 177 12.62 17.16 -10.62
N GLY A 178 11.89 16.24 -11.23
CA GLY A 178 12.55 15.11 -11.90
C GLY A 178 13.42 14.31 -10.93
N TYR A 179 14.59 13.81 -11.35
CA TYR A 179 15.48 12.98 -10.54
C TYR A 179 16.51 13.85 -9.80
N VAL A 180 16.36 14.02 -8.49
CA VAL A 180 17.32 14.74 -7.64
C VAL A 180 18.21 13.71 -6.94
N ARG A 181 19.53 13.72 -7.24
CA ARG A 181 20.50 12.90 -6.50
C ARG A 181 20.69 13.50 -5.11
N SER A 182 20.61 12.64 -4.09
CA SER A 182 20.80 13.02 -2.68
C SER A 182 22.24 12.78 -2.24
#